data_AF-A0A520HWX5-F1
#
_entry.id   AF-A0A520HWX5-F1
#
_cell.length_a   1.000
_cell.length_b   1.000
_cell.length_c   1.000
_cell.angle_alpha   90.00
_cell.angle_beta   90.00
_cell.angle_gamma   90.00
#
_symmetry.space_group_name_H-M   'P 1'
#
loop_
_entity.id
_entity.type
_entity.pdbx_description
1 polymer ?
#
loop_
_entity_poly.entity_id
_entity_poly.type
_entity_poly.pdbx_seq_one_letter_code
_entity_poly.pdbx_strand_id
1 'polypeptide(L)'
;MAPLAEAGDQGEGASASIRARASAAIADLVVLNTCHIREKATEKVYSDIGRIRKDAGKLDRAPMIAVAGCVAQAEGAEIVVRAKVDVVVGPQAYHNLPGLVAKAAAGEAALDTDMPLASKFGALPSRRRVGPSAFLTVAEGCDKFCTYCVVPYTRGAEISRPFAAIVDEARALVDAGAREITLLGQNVNAYVDEDRGLHDLIRAIDRIPGVARIRYTTSHPNDMADGLIEAHRDVETLMPYLHLPVQSGSTRILRAMNRSHGRDDYLRLLDRVRAVRPDIALSGDFIVGFPGETDADFADTMSLVDAVGYAQAFSFKYSPRPGTPAATMEGEVPAEVMDARLQALQAALGRDQKAFNVASVGRTCAVLVERRGKLPGQWLGKSPWLQSVHLLGDHAIGNLVTVELGDATLSSLAGRAIVAKAA
;
A
#
# COMPACT_ATOMS: atom_id res chain seq x y z
N MET A 1 6.56 0.50 14.42
CA MET A 1 5.96 -0.07 15.64
C MET A 1 4.46 -0.13 15.47
N ALA A 2 3.98 -1.28 15.04
CA ALA A 2 2.65 -1.82 15.33
C ALA A 2 2.87 -3.34 15.28
N PRO A 3 2.87 -4.05 16.43
CA PRO A 3 2.91 -5.50 16.43
C PRO A 3 1.47 -5.97 16.17
N LEU A 4 1.27 -6.81 15.15
CA LEU A 4 0.08 -7.65 15.07
C LEU A 4 0.61 -9.08 15.09
N ALA A 5 0.78 -9.60 16.29
CA ALA A 5 1.02 -11.01 16.55
C ALA A 5 0.21 -11.37 17.81
N GLU A 6 -0.95 -11.98 17.59
CA GLU A 6 -1.74 -12.80 18.53
C GLU A 6 -2.83 -13.45 17.66
N ALA A 7 -3.12 -14.76 17.69
CA ALA A 7 -2.82 -15.81 18.64
C ALA A 7 -2.79 -17.17 17.91
N GLY A 8 -2.14 -18.17 18.52
CA GLY A 8 -2.23 -19.57 18.11
C GLY A 8 -3.41 -20.31 18.73
N ASP A 9 -3.76 -21.48 18.19
CA ASP A 9 -3.83 -22.77 18.91
C ASP A 9 -3.97 -23.93 17.89
N GLN A 10 -3.83 -25.15 18.40
CA GLN A 10 -3.19 -26.35 17.86
C GLN A 10 -3.88 -27.17 16.77
N GLY A 11 -3.07 -27.98 16.09
CA GLY A 11 -3.44 -29.16 15.33
C GLY A 11 -2.16 -29.90 14.90
N GLU A 12 -1.91 -31.07 15.49
CA GLU A 12 -0.75 -31.92 15.24
C GLU A 12 -0.62 -32.35 13.78
N GLY A 13 0.56 -32.13 13.22
CA GLY A 13 1.00 -32.61 11.91
C GLY A 13 2.44 -32.13 11.70
N ALA A 14 3.37 -33.06 11.51
CA ALA A 14 4.80 -32.79 11.39
C ALA A 14 5.13 -31.89 10.17
N SER A 15 5.08 -30.59 10.40
CA SER A 15 5.61 -29.53 9.54
C SER A 15 6.21 -28.50 10.48
N ALA A 16 7.46 -28.08 10.27
CA ALA A 16 8.17 -27.14 11.13
C ALA A 16 7.34 -25.85 11.30
N SER A 17 6.66 -25.70 12.45
CA SER A 17 5.77 -24.56 12.68
C SER A 17 6.57 -23.36 13.19
N ILE A 18 6.76 -22.35 12.34
CA ILE A 18 7.36 -21.07 12.74
C ILE A 18 6.32 -20.32 13.57
N ARG A 19 6.55 -20.20 14.88
CA ARG A 19 5.71 -19.38 15.78
C ARG A 19 6.29 -17.96 15.88
N ALA A 20 5.49 -16.95 15.51
CA ALA A 20 5.89 -15.56 15.68
C ALA A 20 6.01 -15.20 17.17
N ARG A 21 7.17 -14.69 17.60
CA ARG A 21 7.41 -14.17 18.96
C ARG A 21 7.40 -12.64 18.95
N ALA A 22 6.88 -12.03 20.02
CA ALA A 22 6.77 -10.57 20.14
C ALA A 22 8.13 -9.84 20.34
N SER A 23 9.20 -10.56 20.71
CA SER A 23 10.53 -9.99 20.93
C SER A 23 11.59 -10.70 20.10
N ALA A 24 12.32 -9.93 19.28
CA ALA A 24 13.45 -10.42 18.48
C ALA A 24 14.59 -10.97 19.34
N ALA A 25 14.73 -10.49 20.58
CA ALA A 25 15.84 -10.86 21.48
C ALA A 25 15.76 -12.33 21.92
N ILE A 26 14.59 -12.96 21.86
CA ILE A 26 14.38 -14.36 22.25
C ILE A 26 14.00 -15.28 21.10
N ALA A 27 14.03 -14.79 19.85
CA ALA A 27 13.66 -15.57 18.69
C ALA A 27 14.83 -16.47 18.23
N ASP A 28 14.50 -17.63 17.66
CA ASP A 28 15.48 -18.53 17.02
C ASP A 28 15.73 -18.13 15.56
N LEU A 29 14.74 -17.47 14.95
CA LEU A 29 14.79 -16.89 13.61
C LEU A 29 14.21 -15.48 13.66
N VAL A 30 14.92 -14.51 13.09
CA VAL A 30 14.45 -13.14 12.88
C VAL A 30 14.32 -12.88 11.39
N VAL A 31 13.10 -12.57 10.93
CA VAL A 31 12.83 -12.22 9.53
C VAL A 31 12.65 -10.71 9.40
N LEU A 32 13.56 -10.06 8.67
CA LEU A 32 13.48 -8.66 8.30
C LEU A 32 12.79 -8.54 6.94
N ASN A 33 11.52 -8.16 6.93
CA ASN A 33 10.81 -7.82 5.69
C ASN A 33 11.09 -6.36 5.30
N THR A 34 11.77 -6.16 4.17
CA THR A 34 12.40 -4.90 3.78
C THR A 34 11.72 -4.26 2.57
N CYS A 35 11.81 -2.94 2.49
CA CYS A 35 11.28 -2.14 1.40
C CYS A 35 12.38 -1.19 0.89
N HIS A 36 12.52 -1.04 -0.44
CA HIS A 36 13.63 -0.30 -1.06
C HIS A 36 13.21 1.06 -1.65
N ILE A 37 11.98 1.51 -1.38
CA ILE A 37 11.43 2.74 -1.97
C ILE A 37 11.72 4.00 -1.12
N ARG A 38 12.13 3.84 0.14
CA ARG A 38 12.41 4.95 1.07
C ARG A 38 13.89 5.30 1.12
N GLU A 39 14.19 6.56 1.41
CA GLU A 39 15.57 7.00 1.63
C GLU A 39 16.20 6.20 2.78
N LYS A 40 17.47 5.83 2.61
CA LYS A 40 18.25 5.05 3.59
C LYS A 40 17.65 3.68 3.95
N ALA A 41 16.89 3.08 3.03
CA ALA A 41 16.28 1.77 3.24
C ALA A 41 17.32 0.69 3.54
N THR A 42 18.41 0.66 2.77
CA THR A 42 19.50 -0.31 2.92
C THR A 42 20.27 -0.10 4.24
N GLU A 43 20.64 1.14 4.55
CA GLU A 43 21.36 1.51 5.78
C GLU A 43 20.55 1.18 7.03
N LYS A 44 19.22 1.35 6.96
CA LYS A 44 18.33 0.96 8.04
C LYS A 44 18.37 -0.55 8.30
N VAL A 45 18.37 -1.37 7.24
CA VAL A 45 18.45 -2.84 7.37
C VAL A 45 19.78 -3.22 8.03
N TYR A 46 20.91 -2.66 7.59
CA TYR A 46 22.20 -2.90 8.24
C TYR A 46 22.22 -2.48 9.71
N SER A 47 21.62 -1.33 10.03
CA SER A 47 21.51 -0.84 11.40
C SER A 47 20.67 -1.77 12.29
N ASP A 48 19.54 -2.27 11.75
CA ASP A 48 18.65 -3.19 12.46
C ASP A 48 19.34 -4.55 12.69
N ILE A 49 20.08 -5.08 11.70
CA ILE A 49 20.89 -6.30 11.85
C ILE A 49 21.94 -6.13 12.96
N GLY A 50 22.66 -5.00 12.96
CA GLY A 50 23.65 -4.69 13.99
C GLY A 50 23.03 -4.63 15.40
N ARG A 51 21.84 -4.04 15.54
CA ARG A 51 21.10 -4.00 16.81
C ARG A 51 20.69 -5.39 17.28
N ILE A 52 20.12 -6.21 16.39
CA ILE A 52 19.69 -7.59 16.69
C ILE A 52 20.87 -8.40 17.22
N ARG A 53 22.03 -8.33 16.56
CA ARG A 53 23.24 -9.05 17.00
C ARG A 53 23.75 -8.58 18.35
N LYS A 54 23.77 -7.27 18.56
CA LYS A 54 24.19 -6.69 19.84
C LYS A 54 23.30 -7.18 20.98
N ASP A 55 21.99 -7.22 20.78
CA ASP A 55 21.04 -7.65 21.80
C ASP A 55 21.07 -9.17 22.01
N ALA A 56 21.24 -9.95 20.95
CA ALA A 56 21.43 -11.40 21.04
C ALA A 56 22.72 -11.77 21.78
N GLY A 57 23.83 -11.06 21.51
CA GLY A 57 25.11 -11.26 22.20
C GLY A 57 25.05 -10.96 23.70
N LYS A 58 24.23 -10.01 24.15
CA LYS A 58 23.99 -9.77 25.60
C LYS A 58 23.28 -10.92 26.29
N LEU A 59 22.58 -11.76 25.52
CA LEU A 59 21.80 -12.89 26.00
C LEU A 59 22.51 -14.24 25.72
N ASP A 60 23.76 -14.21 25.23
CA ASP A 60 24.51 -15.38 24.78
C ASP A 60 23.74 -16.22 23.74
N ARG A 61 23.14 -15.54 22.77
CA ARG A 61 22.37 -16.16 21.68
C ARG A 61 22.88 -15.73 20.31
N ALA A 62 22.63 -16.59 19.33
CA ALA A 62 22.89 -16.34 17.92
C ALA A 62 21.65 -16.75 17.10
N PRO A 63 20.64 -15.86 16.95
CA PRO A 63 19.49 -16.17 16.11
C PRO A 63 19.89 -16.20 14.63
N MET A 64 19.22 -17.05 13.86
CA MET A 64 19.26 -16.97 12.41
C MET A 64 18.61 -15.65 11.96
N ILE A 65 19.23 -14.94 11.02
CA ILE A 65 18.72 -13.69 10.46
C ILE A 65 18.41 -13.91 8.99
N ALA A 66 17.12 -13.81 8.64
CA ALA A 66 16.63 -13.80 7.28
C ALA A 66 16.29 -12.38 6.84
N VAL A 67 16.77 -11.96 5.68
CA VAL A 67 16.39 -10.69 5.06
C VAL A 67 15.52 -10.98 3.84
N ALA A 68 14.31 -10.46 3.85
CA ALA A 68 13.32 -10.66 2.80
C ALA A 68 12.91 -9.32 2.16
N GLY A 69 12.41 -9.36 0.93
CA GLY A 69 11.78 -8.20 0.26
C GLY A 69 12.73 -7.41 -0.64
N CYS A 70 12.39 -6.14 -0.92
CA CYS A 70 13.04 -5.40 -2.02
C CYS A 70 14.51 -5.04 -1.77
N VAL A 71 14.92 -4.82 -0.52
CA VAL A 71 16.36 -4.60 -0.22
C VAL A 71 17.12 -5.91 -0.39
N ALA A 72 16.52 -7.03 0.04
CA ALA A 72 17.10 -8.36 -0.20
C ALA A 72 17.31 -8.63 -1.70
N GLN A 73 16.34 -8.24 -2.54
CA GLN A 73 16.45 -8.35 -4.00
C GLN A 73 17.54 -7.46 -4.60
N ALA A 74 17.68 -6.24 -4.09
CA ALA A 74 18.64 -5.27 -4.62
C ALA A 74 20.09 -5.61 -4.21
N GLU A 75 20.31 -5.99 -2.95
CA GLU A 75 21.64 -6.30 -2.41
C GLU A 75 22.08 -7.74 -2.72
N GLY A 76 21.14 -8.68 -2.85
CA GLY A 76 21.41 -10.07 -3.20
C GLY A 76 22.49 -10.71 -2.34
N ALA A 77 23.57 -11.17 -2.97
CA ALA A 77 24.69 -11.83 -2.27
C ALA A 77 25.53 -10.85 -1.42
N GLU A 78 25.51 -9.55 -1.71
CA GLU A 78 26.36 -8.56 -1.04
C GLU A 78 25.99 -8.42 0.44
N ILE A 79 24.70 -8.50 0.79
CA ILE A 79 24.25 -8.45 2.18
C ILE A 79 24.74 -9.65 3.00
N VAL A 80 24.93 -10.83 2.38
CA VAL A 80 25.52 -12.00 3.02
C VAL A 80 26.97 -11.72 3.39
N VAL A 81 27.74 -11.14 2.48
CA VAL A 81 29.16 -10.83 2.72
C VAL A 81 29.30 -9.71 3.77
N ARG A 82 28.54 -8.63 3.61
CA ARG A 82 28.69 -7.41 4.40
C ARG A 82 28.06 -7.50 5.79
N ALA A 83 26.93 -8.19 5.92
CA ALA A 83 26.21 -8.32 7.19
C ALA A 83 26.19 -9.74 7.75
N LYS A 84 26.76 -10.74 7.05
CA LYS A 84 26.79 -12.15 7.48
C LYS A 84 25.41 -12.72 7.81
N VAL A 85 24.37 -12.31 7.09
CA VAL A 85 23.02 -12.85 7.30
C VAL A 85 22.92 -14.28 6.77
N ASP A 86 22.00 -15.06 7.32
CA ASP A 86 21.91 -16.50 7.05
C ASP A 86 21.03 -16.80 5.84
N VAL A 87 19.95 -16.02 5.66
CA VAL A 87 18.98 -16.21 4.57
C VAL A 87 18.72 -14.89 3.85
N VAL A 88 18.68 -14.92 2.52
CA VAL A 88 18.27 -13.79 1.67
C VAL A 88 17.19 -14.25 0.71
N VAL A 89 16.04 -13.59 0.72
CA VAL A 89 14.92 -13.97 -0.16
C VAL A 89 14.24 -12.77 -0.82
N GLY A 90 14.16 -12.81 -2.15
CA GLY A 90 13.51 -11.80 -2.97
C GLY A 90 11.98 -11.78 -2.78
N PRO A 91 11.31 -10.68 -3.17
CA PRO A 91 9.87 -10.57 -3.06
C PRO A 91 9.10 -11.56 -3.95
N GLN A 92 9.71 -12.14 -4.98
CA GLN A 92 9.09 -13.17 -5.81
C GLN A 92 9.29 -14.60 -5.30
N ALA A 93 10.27 -14.80 -4.41
CA ALA A 93 10.67 -16.12 -3.93
C ALA A 93 10.28 -16.42 -2.48
N TYR A 94 9.56 -15.53 -1.77
CA TYR A 94 9.34 -15.69 -0.32
C TYR A 94 8.59 -16.97 0.09
N HIS A 95 7.89 -17.63 -0.83
CA HIS A 95 7.27 -18.94 -0.60
C HIS A 95 8.32 -20.06 -0.35
N ASN A 96 9.55 -19.87 -0.81
CA ASN A 96 10.69 -20.77 -0.61
C ASN A 96 11.37 -20.57 0.75
N LEU A 97 10.99 -19.55 1.53
CA LEU A 97 11.62 -19.22 2.81
C LEU A 97 11.74 -20.42 3.77
N PRO A 98 10.74 -21.31 3.94
CA PRO A 98 10.90 -22.48 4.79
C PRO A 98 12.06 -23.40 4.35
N GLY A 99 12.22 -23.61 3.05
CA GLY A 99 13.31 -24.41 2.50
C GLY A 99 14.68 -23.72 2.65
N LEU A 100 14.73 -22.40 2.47
CA LEU A 100 15.94 -21.61 2.68
C LEU A 100 16.41 -21.63 4.14
N VAL A 101 15.48 -21.52 5.09
CA VAL A 101 15.77 -21.66 6.52
C VAL A 101 16.35 -23.04 6.84
N ALA A 102 15.80 -24.11 6.26
CA ALA A 102 16.33 -25.47 6.43
C ALA A 102 17.76 -25.62 5.89
N LYS A 103 18.04 -25.06 4.69
CA LYS A 103 19.39 -25.03 4.11
C LYS A 103 20.38 -24.28 4.99
N ALA A 104 20.01 -23.08 5.45
CA ALA A 104 20.86 -22.29 6.34
C ALA A 104 21.16 -23.03 7.65
N ALA A 105 20.17 -23.73 8.22
CA ALA A 105 20.38 -24.55 9.42
C ALA A 105 21.34 -25.74 9.19
N ALA A 106 21.44 -26.24 7.96
CA ALA A 106 22.40 -27.27 7.56
C ALA A 106 23.79 -26.71 7.19
N GLY A 107 23.99 -25.39 7.24
CA GLY A 107 25.23 -24.73 6.84
C GLY A 107 25.38 -24.54 5.32
N GLU A 108 24.30 -24.69 4.56
CA GLU A 108 24.27 -24.48 3.11
C GLU A 108 23.89 -23.03 2.74
N ALA A 109 24.22 -22.62 1.52
CA ALA A 109 23.83 -21.31 1.00
C ALA A 109 22.30 -21.20 0.87
N ALA A 110 21.74 -20.14 1.46
CA ALA A 110 20.30 -19.89 1.49
C ALA A 110 19.96 -18.51 0.90
N LEU A 111 20.20 -18.38 -0.40
CA LEU A 111 19.86 -17.19 -1.19
C LEU A 111 18.91 -17.57 -2.32
N ASP A 112 17.82 -16.83 -2.45
CA ASP A 112 16.90 -16.93 -3.59
C ASP A 112 16.35 -15.55 -3.95
N THR A 113 16.85 -14.98 -5.04
CA THR A 113 16.40 -13.69 -5.58
C THR A 113 15.83 -13.85 -6.99
N ASP A 114 15.39 -15.06 -7.34
CA ASP A 114 14.83 -15.33 -8.64
C ASP A 114 13.43 -14.71 -8.76
N MET A 115 13.09 -14.26 -9.98
CA MET A 115 11.81 -13.63 -10.29
C MET A 115 11.10 -14.44 -11.40
N PRO A 116 10.63 -15.67 -11.10
CA PRO A 116 9.91 -16.49 -12.07
C PRO A 116 8.58 -15.84 -12.45
N LEU A 117 8.12 -16.10 -13.68
CA LEU A 117 6.79 -15.64 -14.13
C LEU A 117 5.64 -16.41 -13.45
N ALA A 118 5.91 -17.61 -12.95
CA ALA A 118 4.92 -18.45 -12.29
C ALA A 118 4.50 -17.83 -10.94
N SER A 119 3.19 -17.75 -10.73
CA SER A 119 2.58 -17.19 -9.53
C SER A 119 2.87 -18.04 -8.28
N LYS A 120 3.57 -17.47 -7.30
CA LYS A 120 3.79 -18.07 -5.97
C LYS A 120 2.51 -18.26 -5.15
N PHE A 121 1.42 -17.57 -5.50
CA PHE A 121 0.21 -17.52 -4.68
C PHE A 121 -0.45 -18.88 -4.49
N GLY A 122 -0.24 -19.83 -5.43
CA GLY A 122 -0.71 -21.21 -5.29
C GLY A 122 0.02 -22.02 -4.20
N ALA A 123 1.21 -21.58 -3.78
CA ALA A 123 2.01 -22.25 -2.75
C ALA A 123 1.81 -21.67 -1.34
N LEU A 124 1.02 -20.60 -1.20
CA LEU A 124 0.84 -19.91 0.08
C LEU A 124 -0.32 -20.54 0.88
N PRO A 125 -0.17 -20.66 2.21
CA PRO A 125 -1.25 -21.18 3.05
C PRO A 125 -2.45 -20.22 3.06
N SER A 126 -3.64 -20.78 3.15
CA SER A 126 -4.87 -20.00 3.29
C SER A 126 -4.94 -19.29 4.65
N ARG A 127 -5.52 -18.09 4.65
CA ARG A 127 -5.70 -17.27 5.86
C ARG A 127 -6.99 -17.71 6.57
N ARG A 128 -6.86 -18.31 7.77
CA ARG A 128 -8.01 -18.81 8.55
C ARG A 128 -8.86 -17.73 9.22
N ARG A 129 -8.27 -16.57 9.51
CA ARG A 129 -8.94 -15.40 10.08
C ARG A 129 -8.28 -14.13 9.56
N VAL A 130 -9.08 -13.14 9.22
CA VAL A 130 -8.59 -11.83 8.78
C VAL A 130 -9.29 -10.70 9.53
N GLY A 131 -8.70 -9.51 9.49
CA GLY A 131 -9.36 -8.30 9.95
C GLY A 131 -10.55 -7.94 9.04
N PRO A 132 -11.35 -6.94 9.44
CA PRO A 132 -12.54 -6.55 8.68
C PRO A 132 -12.23 -5.96 7.30
N SER A 133 -11.02 -5.45 7.10
CA SER A 133 -10.48 -5.09 5.78
C SER A 133 -9.30 -5.99 5.45
N ALA A 134 -9.32 -6.60 4.27
CA ALA A 134 -8.31 -7.56 3.83
C ALA A 134 -7.67 -7.13 2.51
N PHE A 135 -6.36 -7.29 2.44
CA PHE A 135 -5.57 -7.07 1.23
C PHE A 135 -5.55 -8.32 0.36
N LEU A 136 -5.83 -8.11 -0.93
CA LEU A 136 -5.84 -9.13 -1.97
C LEU A 136 -4.97 -8.65 -3.14
N THR A 137 -3.78 -9.21 -3.28
CA THR A 137 -2.90 -8.89 -4.40
C THR A 137 -3.46 -9.47 -5.68
N VAL A 138 -3.67 -8.66 -6.72
CA VAL A 138 -4.23 -9.10 -8.02
C VAL A 138 -3.17 -9.16 -9.12
N ALA A 139 -2.10 -8.39 -8.96
CA ALA A 139 -0.98 -8.34 -9.89
C ALA A 139 0.33 -8.03 -9.15
N GLU A 140 1.46 -8.36 -9.76
CA GLU A 140 2.80 -8.05 -9.26
C GLU A 140 3.69 -7.47 -10.36
N GLY A 141 4.74 -6.75 -9.97
CA GLY A 141 5.64 -6.11 -10.93
C GLY A 141 5.03 -4.88 -11.60
N CYS A 142 5.80 -4.21 -12.45
CA CYS A 142 5.34 -3.02 -13.16
C CYS A 142 6.20 -2.71 -14.39
N ASP A 143 5.55 -2.46 -15.53
CA ASP A 143 6.21 -2.20 -16.81
C ASP A 143 6.21 -0.72 -17.21
N LYS A 144 5.93 0.19 -16.27
CA LYS A 144 5.91 1.65 -16.56
C LYS A 144 7.29 2.29 -16.67
N PHE A 145 8.32 1.67 -16.07
CA PHE A 145 9.70 2.18 -16.08
C PHE A 145 9.81 3.69 -15.82
N CYS A 146 9.07 4.20 -14.83
CA CYS A 146 9.21 5.60 -14.41
C CYS A 146 10.65 5.84 -13.96
N THR A 147 11.30 6.92 -14.40
CA THR A 147 12.76 7.08 -14.28
C THR A 147 13.27 7.11 -12.83
N TYR A 148 12.41 7.39 -11.86
CA TYR A 148 12.73 7.39 -10.42
C TYR A 148 12.43 6.05 -9.72
N CYS A 149 11.74 5.11 -10.36
CA CYS A 149 11.15 3.96 -9.70
C CYS A 149 12.02 2.70 -9.80
N VAL A 150 12.30 2.07 -8.65
CA VAL A 150 13.08 0.82 -8.56
C VAL A 150 12.26 -0.44 -8.78
N VAL A 151 10.93 -0.32 -8.85
CA VAL A 151 10.01 -1.47 -8.88
C VAL A 151 10.30 -2.44 -10.03
N PRO A 152 10.48 -2.00 -11.29
CA PRO A 152 10.74 -2.94 -12.39
C PRO A 152 11.97 -3.83 -12.13
N TYR A 153 13.00 -3.29 -11.46
CA TYR A 153 14.25 -3.99 -11.16
C TYR A 153 14.17 -4.88 -9.91
N THR A 154 13.25 -4.59 -8.98
CA THR A 154 13.16 -5.29 -7.69
C THR A 154 11.92 -6.16 -7.53
N ARG A 155 10.97 -6.08 -8.46
CA ARG A 155 9.73 -6.86 -8.46
C ARG A 155 9.47 -7.58 -9.78
N GLY A 156 10.23 -7.28 -10.83
CA GLY A 156 10.11 -7.92 -12.14
C GLY A 156 9.02 -7.31 -13.00
N ALA A 157 8.75 -8.00 -14.11
CA ALA A 157 7.74 -7.63 -15.09
C ALA A 157 6.32 -7.63 -14.50
N GLU A 158 5.44 -6.84 -15.09
CA GLU A 158 4.03 -6.79 -14.71
C GLU A 158 3.32 -8.11 -15.06
N ILE A 159 2.74 -8.76 -14.04
CA ILE A 159 2.06 -10.06 -14.17
C ILE A 159 0.75 -10.00 -13.40
N SER A 160 -0.36 -10.22 -14.10
CA SER A 160 -1.68 -10.39 -13.49
C SER A 160 -1.89 -11.83 -13.03
N ARG A 161 -2.55 -11.99 -11.87
CA ARG A 161 -2.97 -13.31 -11.40
C ARG A 161 -4.21 -13.78 -12.18
N PRO A 162 -4.41 -15.10 -12.34
CA PRO A 162 -5.62 -15.63 -12.98
C PRO A 162 -6.90 -15.14 -12.28
N PHE A 163 -7.89 -14.72 -13.07
CA PHE A 163 -9.13 -14.12 -12.56
C PHE A 163 -9.85 -15.03 -11.56
N ALA A 164 -10.04 -16.30 -11.92
CA ALA A 164 -10.73 -17.27 -11.07
C ALA A 164 -10.05 -17.44 -9.71
N ALA A 165 -8.71 -17.51 -9.68
CA ALA A 165 -7.95 -17.66 -8.44
C ALA A 165 -8.11 -16.45 -7.51
N ILE A 166 -8.22 -15.23 -8.07
CA ILE A 166 -8.47 -14.03 -7.26
C ILE A 166 -9.89 -14.05 -6.69
N VAL A 167 -10.90 -14.42 -7.50
CA VAL A 167 -12.29 -14.50 -7.04
C VAL A 167 -12.45 -15.56 -5.94
N ASP A 168 -11.80 -16.71 -6.07
CA ASP A 168 -11.80 -17.75 -5.04
C ASP A 168 -11.10 -17.31 -3.75
N GLU A 169 -9.96 -16.61 -3.85
CA GLU A 169 -9.31 -16.03 -2.66
C GLU A 169 -10.17 -14.93 -2.02
N ALA A 170 -10.85 -14.10 -2.80
CA ALA A 170 -11.77 -13.10 -2.27
C ALA A 170 -12.91 -13.76 -1.45
N ARG A 171 -13.49 -14.86 -1.95
CA ARG A 171 -14.49 -15.65 -1.20
C ARG A 171 -13.91 -16.18 0.11
N ALA A 172 -12.74 -16.79 0.05
CA ALA A 172 -12.07 -17.32 1.23
C ALA A 172 -11.75 -16.23 2.28
N LEU A 173 -11.41 -15.01 1.85
CA LEU A 173 -11.19 -13.88 2.75
C LEU A 173 -12.48 -13.41 3.43
N VAL A 174 -13.61 -13.39 2.70
CA VAL A 174 -14.92 -13.05 3.26
C VAL A 174 -15.38 -14.12 4.24
N ASP A 175 -15.23 -15.40 3.90
CA ASP A 175 -15.52 -16.53 4.80
C ASP A 175 -14.65 -16.47 6.08
N ALA A 176 -13.43 -15.95 5.98
CA ALA A 176 -12.52 -15.70 7.10
C ALA A 176 -12.83 -14.42 7.90
N GLY A 177 -13.88 -13.68 7.54
CA GLY A 177 -14.42 -12.53 8.29
C GLY A 177 -14.18 -11.15 7.65
N ALA A 178 -13.60 -11.06 6.45
CA ALA A 178 -13.45 -9.78 5.77
C ALA A 178 -14.81 -9.21 5.35
N ARG A 179 -14.96 -7.90 5.49
CA ARG A 179 -16.11 -7.11 4.99
C ARG A 179 -15.71 -6.14 3.89
N GLU A 180 -14.42 -5.77 3.86
CA GLU A 180 -13.82 -4.95 2.82
C GLU A 180 -12.66 -5.71 2.16
N ILE A 181 -12.63 -5.71 0.83
CA ILE A 181 -11.53 -6.25 0.03
C ILE A 181 -10.81 -5.07 -0.63
N THR A 182 -9.51 -4.91 -0.35
CA THR A 182 -8.67 -3.94 -1.07
C THR A 182 -7.75 -4.68 -2.02
N LEU A 183 -7.98 -4.46 -3.32
CA LEU A 183 -7.18 -4.99 -4.41
C LEU A 183 -5.84 -4.25 -4.49
N LEU A 184 -4.74 -5.01 -4.55
CA LEU A 184 -3.38 -4.48 -4.56
C LEU A 184 -2.61 -4.93 -5.81
N GLY A 185 -1.77 -4.04 -6.30
CA GLY A 185 -0.71 -4.33 -7.26
C GLY A 185 0.47 -3.40 -7.02
N GLN A 186 1.44 -3.35 -7.92
CA GLN A 186 2.29 -2.15 -8.06
C GLN A 186 1.66 -1.15 -9.03
N ASN A 187 0.87 -1.66 -9.98
CA ASN A 187 0.00 -0.90 -10.85
C ASN A 187 -1.35 -1.63 -11.00
N VAL A 188 -2.25 -1.45 -10.03
CA VAL A 188 -3.44 -2.30 -9.87
C VAL A 188 -4.42 -2.21 -11.03
N ASN A 189 -4.55 -1.02 -11.65
CA ASN A 189 -5.52 -0.78 -12.72
C ASN A 189 -5.02 -1.20 -14.10
N ALA A 190 -3.78 -1.70 -14.21
CA ALA A 190 -3.33 -2.45 -15.39
C ALA A 190 -3.68 -3.95 -15.32
N TYR A 191 -4.37 -4.41 -14.27
CA TYR A 191 -4.82 -5.79 -14.18
C TYR A 191 -5.61 -6.20 -15.42
N VAL A 192 -5.19 -7.29 -16.03
CA VAL A 192 -5.80 -7.91 -17.20
C VAL A 192 -5.62 -9.43 -17.14
N ASP A 193 -6.69 -10.17 -17.42
CA ASP A 193 -6.66 -11.62 -17.58
C ASP A 193 -7.56 -11.99 -18.76
N GLU A 194 -6.93 -12.38 -19.87
CA GLU A 194 -7.59 -12.54 -21.17
C GLU A 194 -8.27 -11.22 -21.59
N ASP A 195 -9.57 -11.24 -21.85
CA ASP A 195 -10.35 -10.05 -22.23
C ASP A 195 -10.94 -9.29 -21.02
N ARG A 196 -10.60 -9.68 -19.78
CA ARG A 196 -11.15 -9.09 -18.55
C ARG A 196 -10.19 -8.10 -17.91
N GLY A 197 -10.70 -6.93 -17.56
CA GLY A 197 -9.94 -5.91 -16.83
C GLY A 197 -10.26 -5.85 -15.33
N LEU A 198 -9.64 -4.91 -14.63
CA LEU A 198 -9.90 -4.68 -13.18
C LEU A 198 -11.39 -4.46 -12.88
N HIS A 199 -12.11 -3.80 -13.79
CA HIS A 199 -13.54 -3.52 -13.64
C HIS A 199 -14.40 -4.80 -13.63
N ASP A 200 -14.06 -5.80 -14.46
CA ASP A 200 -14.73 -7.10 -14.44
C ASP A 200 -14.48 -7.84 -13.13
N LEU A 201 -13.26 -7.75 -12.62
CA LEU A 201 -12.88 -8.36 -11.35
C LEU A 201 -13.63 -7.71 -10.18
N ILE A 202 -13.74 -6.38 -10.16
CA ILE A 202 -14.55 -5.65 -9.18
C ILE A 202 -16.00 -6.11 -9.24
N ARG A 203 -16.60 -6.19 -10.44
CA ARG A 203 -17.99 -6.65 -10.62
C ARG A 203 -18.19 -8.12 -10.21
N ALA A 204 -17.16 -8.96 -10.35
CA ALA A 204 -17.21 -10.34 -9.86
C ALA A 204 -17.14 -10.42 -8.33
N ILE A 205 -16.27 -9.63 -7.70
CA ILE A 205 -16.13 -9.58 -6.24
C ILE A 205 -17.38 -8.98 -5.58
N ASP A 206 -18.00 -7.98 -6.21
CA ASP A 206 -19.25 -7.37 -5.75
C ASP A 206 -20.39 -8.39 -5.60
N ARG A 207 -20.41 -9.42 -6.46
CA ARG A 207 -21.40 -10.51 -6.40
C ARG A 207 -21.14 -11.53 -5.28
N ILE A 208 -20.04 -11.42 -4.52
CA ILE A 208 -19.74 -12.33 -3.41
C ILE A 208 -20.57 -11.92 -2.19
N PRO A 209 -21.46 -12.78 -1.67
CA PRO A 209 -22.23 -12.47 -0.47
C PRO A 209 -21.32 -12.14 0.72
N GLY A 210 -21.59 -11.04 1.41
CA GLY A 210 -20.82 -10.60 2.57
C GLY A 210 -19.73 -9.56 2.27
N VAL A 211 -19.36 -9.37 0.99
CA VAL A 211 -18.57 -8.20 0.59
C VAL A 211 -19.43 -6.96 0.78
N ALA A 212 -18.96 -6.03 1.60
CA ALA A 212 -19.63 -4.76 1.81
C ALA A 212 -18.87 -3.59 1.17
N ARG A 213 -17.57 -3.76 0.92
CA ARG A 213 -16.72 -2.73 0.31
C ARG A 213 -15.63 -3.35 -0.55
N ILE A 214 -15.37 -2.70 -1.67
CA ILE A 214 -14.25 -2.95 -2.56
C ILE A 214 -13.45 -1.67 -2.68
N ARG A 215 -12.13 -1.80 -2.63
CA ARG A 215 -11.19 -0.74 -2.90
C ARG A 215 -10.07 -1.25 -3.78
N TYR A 216 -9.36 -0.31 -4.37
CA TYR A 216 -8.08 -0.58 -4.99
C TYR A 216 -7.15 0.60 -4.72
N THR A 217 -5.84 0.36 -4.76
CA THR A 217 -4.82 1.40 -4.61
C THR A 217 -3.60 1.06 -5.46
N THR A 218 -2.69 2.01 -5.63
CA THR A 218 -1.53 1.95 -6.55
C THR A 218 -1.94 1.97 -8.02
N SER A 219 -2.66 3.02 -8.44
CA SER A 219 -3.15 3.15 -9.81
C SER A 219 -2.24 4.06 -10.65
N HIS A 220 -2.21 3.84 -11.97
CA HIS A 220 -1.54 4.73 -12.91
C HIS A 220 -2.56 5.45 -13.82
N PRO A 221 -2.46 6.78 -14.04
CA PRO A 221 -3.41 7.53 -14.89
C PRO A 221 -3.66 6.93 -16.27
N ASN A 222 -2.62 6.42 -16.93
CA ASN A 222 -2.73 5.82 -18.26
C ASN A 222 -3.59 4.56 -18.32
N ASP A 223 -3.74 3.84 -17.20
CA ASP A 223 -4.47 2.57 -17.16
C ASP A 223 -5.87 2.75 -16.57
N MET A 224 -6.37 3.98 -16.48
CA MET A 224 -7.78 4.22 -16.13
C MET A 224 -8.68 3.99 -17.35
N ALA A 225 -8.95 2.71 -17.61
CA ALA A 225 -9.88 2.28 -18.64
C ALA A 225 -11.32 2.75 -18.36
N ASP A 226 -12.09 2.95 -19.43
CA ASP A 226 -13.48 3.44 -19.37
C ASP A 226 -14.36 2.54 -18.50
N GLY A 227 -14.22 1.21 -18.63
CA GLY A 227 -14.97 0.26 -17.80
C GLY A 227 -14.70 0.42 -16.29
N LEU A 228 -13.51 0.88 -15.89
CA LEU A 228 -13.20 1.16 -14.48
C LEU A 228 -13.77 2.51 -14.02
N ILE A 229 -13.84 3.50 -14.89
CA ILE A 229 -14.57 4.76 -14.63
C ILE A 229 -16.06 4.44 -14.43
N GLU A 230 -16.65 3.65 -15.32
CA GLU A 230 -18.04 3.19 -15.23
C GLU A 230 -18.31 2.33 -13.98
N ALA A 231 -17.34 1.51 -13.55
CA ALA A 231 -17.50 0.75 -12.32
C ALA A 231 -17.71 1.64 -11.09
N HIS A 232 -17.08 2.83 -11.03
CA HIS A 232 -17.34 3.81 -9.95
C HIS A 232 -18.77 4.37 -9.99
N ARG A 233 -19.44 4.35 -11.15
CA ARG A 233 -20.86 4.70 -11.27
C ARG A 233 -21.76 3.56 -10.81
N ASP A 234 -21.46 2.36 -11.28
CA ASP A 234 -22.41 1.25 -11.32
C ASP A 234 -22.28 0.28 -10.13
N VAL A 235 -21.11 0.18 -9.50
CA VAL A 235 -20.83 -0.79 -8.42
C VAL A 235 -20.89 -0.09 -7.08
N GLU A 236 -21.97 -0.30 -6.33
CA GLU A 236 -22.19 0.37 -5.03
C GLU A 236 -21.13 -0.01 -3.98
N THR A 237 -20.68 -1.27 -3.97
CA THR A 237 -19.63 -1.71 -3.05
C THR A 237 -18.26 -1.12 -3.41
N LEU A 238 -18.05 -0.61 -4.63
CA LEU A 238 -16.82 0.10 -4.98
C LEU A 238 -16.83 1.47 -4.34
N MET A 239 -16.00 1.62 -3.32
CA MET A 239 -16.02 2.82 -2.50
C MET A 239 -15.53 4.05 -3.27
N PRO A 240 -16.12 5.24 -3.04
CA PRO A 240 -15.83 6.48 -3.77
C PRO A 240 -14.50 7.10 -3.35
N TYR A 241 -13.41 6.35 -3.52
CA TYR A 241 -12.05 6.76 -3.24
C TYR A 241 -11.15 6.30 -4.38
N LEU A 242 -10.41 7.23 -4.96
CA LEU A 242 -9.48 6.96 -6.05
C LEU A 242 -8.09 7.50 -5.70
N HIS A 243 -7.17 6.58 -5.44
CA HIS A 243 -5.75 6.90 -5.37
C HIS A 243 -5.12 6.81 -6.76
N LEU A 244 -4.81 7.97 -7.33
CA LEU A 244 -4.30 8.14 -8.69
C LEU A 244 -3.10 9.12 -8.69
N PRO A 245 -1.90 8.65 -8.31
CA PRO A 245 -0.68 9.44 -8.28
C PRO A 245 -0.31 10.05 -9.64
N VAL A 246 -0.14 11.37 -9.67
CA VAL A 246 0.36 12.13 -10.83
C VAL A 246 1.87 12.37 -10.74
N GLN A 247 2.43 12.45 -9.53
CA GLN A 247 3.84 12.70 -9.20
C GLN A 247 4.30 14.15 -9.35
N SER A 248 3.87 14.86 -10.39
CA SER A 248 4.16 16.29 -10.58
C SER A 248 3.00 16.97 -11.34
N GLY A 249 2.82 18.28 -11.17
CA GLY A 249 1.87 19.05 -12.00
C GLY A 249 2.47 19.67 -13.26
N SER A 250 3.78 19.54 -13.47
CA SER A 250 4.46 20.01 -14.69
C SER A 250 4.54 18.90 -15.73
N THR A 251 3.98 19.14 -16.92
CA THR A 251 4.10 18.21 -18.07
C THR A 251 5.56 17.95 -18.46
N ARG A 252 6.45 18.94 -18.27
CA ARG A 252 7.88 18.77 -18.57
C ARG A 252 8.53 17.78 -17.61
N ILE A 253 8.25 17.92 -16.31
CA ILE A 253 8.76 16.98 -15.28
C ILE A 253 8.12 15.61 -15.43
N LEU A 254 6.81 15.53 -15.72
CA LEU A 254 6.14 14.26 -16.01
C LEU A 254 6.82 13.51 -17.17
N ARG A 255 7.17 14.19 -18.26
CA ARG A 255 7.94 13.59 -19.36
C ARG A 255 9.32 13.11 -18.91
N ALA A 256 10.04 13.89 -18.12
CA ALA A 256 11.35 13.50 -17.57
C ALA A 256 11.25 12.31 -16.59
N MET A 257 10.11 12.17 -15.91
CA MET A 257 9.76 11.02 -15.08
C MET A 257 9.39 9.77 -15.90
N ASN A 258 9.38 9.85 -17.23
CA ASN A 258 8.85 8.85 -18.15
C ASN A 258 7.37 8.51 -17.89
N ARG A 259 6.55 9.55 -17.70
CA ARG A 259 5.08 9.44 -17.59
C ARG A 259 4.48 9.69 -18.97
N SER A 260 3.64 8.77 -19.44
CA SER A 260 2.99 8.90 -20.76
C SER A 260 1.67 9.70 -20.72
N HIS A 261 1.57 10.71 -19.85
CA HIS A 261 0.48 11.69 -19.79
C HIS A 261 1.03 13.06 -19.39
N GLY A 262 0.35 14.12 -19.81
CA GLY A 262 0.57 15.47 -19.31
C GLY A 262 -0.40 15.87 -18.20
N ARG A 263 -0.23 17.10 -17.72
CA ARG A 263 -1.13 17.74 -16.75
C ARG A 263 -2.59 17.75 -17.21
N ASP A 264 -2.84 18.19 -18.44
CA ASP A 264 -4.21 18.38 -18.93
C ASP A 264 -4.93 17.05 -19.19
N ASP A 265 -4.19 16.00 -19.58
CA ASP A 265 -4.74 14.64 -19.70
C ASP A 265 -5.22 14.14 -18.34
N TYR A 266 -4.42 14.38 -17.29
CA TYR A 266 -4.77 14.02 -15.93
C TYR A 266 -6.01 14.77 -15.44
N LEU A 267 -6.11 16.08 -15.66
CA LEU A 267 -7.29 16.86 -15.30
C LEU A 267 -8.54 16.39 -16.03
N ARG A 268 -8.48 16.17 -17.35
CA ARG A 268 -9.59 15.61 -18.13
C ARG A 268 -10.02 14.24 -17.62
N LEU A 269 -9.07 13.39 -17.25
CA LEU A 269 -9.37 12.08 -16.66
C LEU A 269 -10.14 12.24 -15.34
N LEU A 270 -9.69 13.13 -14.45
CA LEU A 270 -10.38 13.40 -13.20
C LEU A 270 -11.80 13.96 -13.41
N ASP A 271 -11.99 14.82 -14.41
CA ASP A 271 -13.31 15.35 -14.76
C ASP A 271 -14.27 14.24 -15.21
N ARG A 272 -13.78 13.29 -16.02
CA ARG A 272 -14.57 12.11 -16.43
C ARG A 272 -14.98 11.24 -15.24
N VAL A 273 -14.08 11.04 -14.29
CA VAL A 273 -14.37 10.28 -13.07
C VAL A 273 -15.39 11.01 -12.19
N ARG A 274 -15.22 12.33 -12.00
CA ARG A 274 -16.17 13.16 -11.24
C ARG A 274 -17.55 13.22 -11.88
N ALA A 275 -17.63 13.20 -13.20
CA ALA A 275 -18.90 13.20 -13.92
C ALA A 275 -19.75 11.97 -13.59
N VAL A 276 -19.12 10.82 -13.35
CA VAL A 276 -19.83 9.57 -13.01
C VAL A 276 -19.91 9.29 -11.50
N ARG A 277 -19.00 9.85 -10.70
CA ARG A 277 -18.96 9.72 -9.24
C ARG A 277 -18.65 11.09 -8.58
N PRO A 278 -19.64 11.99 -8.44
CA PRO A 278 -19.41 13.37 -7.98
C PRO A 278 -18.87 13.51 -6.56
N ASP A 279 -19.13 12.53 -5.69
CA ASP A 279 -18.65 12.48 -4.31
C ASP A 279 -17.28 11.80 -4.17
N ILE A 280 -16.56 11.50 -5.27
CA ILE A 280 -15.28 10.78 -5.19
C ILE A 280 -14.21 11.54 -4.42
N ALA A 281 -13.58 10.88 -3.44
CA ALA A 281 -12.40 11.37 -2.76
C ALA A 281 -11.15 11.03 -3.59
N LEU A 282 -10.45 12.07 -4.05
CA LEU A 282 -9.23 11.91 -4.81
C LEU A 282 -8.00 11.87 -3.90
N SER A 283 -7.09 10.96 -4.22
CA SER A 283 -5.80 10.83 -3.58
C SER A 283 -4.66 10.71 -4.59
N GLY A 284 -3.46 11.14 -4.22
CA GLY A 284 -2.30 11.12 -5.10
C GLY A 284 -0.98 11.14 -4.35
N ASP A 285 0.10 10.96 -5.11
CA ASP A 285 1.48 11.12 -4.63
C ASP A 285 2.18 12.20 -5.45
N PHE A 286 3.06 12.94 -4.78
CA PHE A 286 3.86 14.02 -5.35
C PHE A 286 5.33 13.88 -4.95
N ILE A 287 6.21 14.18 -5.89
CA ILE A 287 7.66 14.22 -5.70
C ILE A 287 8.13 15.64 -6.01
N VAL A 288 8.73 16.31 -5.03
CA VAL A 288 9.39 17.61 -5.22
C VAL A 288 10.90 17.45 -5.36
N GLY A 289 11.52 18.35 -6.10
CA GLY A 289 12.97 18.34 -6.31
C GLY A 289 13.47 17.24 -7.23
N PHE A 290 12.62 16.77 -8.16
CA PHE A 290 13.07 15.87 -9.22
C PHE A 290 14.21 16.52 -10.04
N PRO A 291 15.20 15.78 -10.56
CA PRO A 291 16.30 16.35 -11.33
C PRO A 291 15.81 17.26 -12.47
N GLY A 292 16.27 18.50 -12.45
CA GLY A 292 15.91 19.56 -13.38
C GLY A 292 14.63 20.34 -13.02
N GLU A 293 13.97 20.12 -11.88
CA GLU A 293 12.76 20.84 -11.46
C GLU A 293 13.02 22.33 -11.15
N THR A 294 12.40 23.22 -11.94
CA THR A 294 12.48 24.67 -11.76
C THR A 294 11.34 25.20 -10.91
N ASP A 295 11.42 26.48 -10.53
CA ASP A 295 10.33 27.13 -9.78
C ASP A 295 9.02 27.21 -10.56
N ALA A 296 9.09 27.32 -11.90
CA ALA A 296 7.90 27.28 -12.75
C ALA A 296 7.22 25.90 -12.71
N ASP A 297 7.99 24.81 -12.72
CA ASP A 297 7.41 23.45 -12.63
C ASP A 297 6.81 23.16 -11.25
N PHE A 298 7.42 23.72 -10.20
CA PHE A 298 6.85 23.64 -8.87
C PHE A 298 5.55 24.46 -8.77
N ALA A 299 5.51 25.66 -9.36
CA ALA A 299 4.28 26.46 -9.46
C ALA A 299 3.17 25.73 -10.23
N ASP A 300 3.51 25.02 -11.30
CA ASP A 300 2.57 24.11 -11.99
C ASP A 300 2.08 23.02 -11.03
N THR A 301 2.95 22.41 -10.24
CA THR A 301 2.54 21.41 -9.23
C THR A 301 1.56 21.99 -8.21
N MET A 302 1.83 23.18 -7.68
CA MET A 302 0.93 23.85 -6.73
C MET A 302 -0.43 24.18 -7.36
N SER A 303 -0.44 24.71 -8.59
CA SER A 303 -1.70 25.01 -9.28
C SER A 303 -2.49 23.76 -9.63
N LEU A 304 -1.85 22.60 -9.82
CA LEU A 304 -2.57 21.33 -10.02
C LEU A 304 -3.28 20.93 -8.74
N VAL A 305 -2.58 21.02 -7.60
CA VAL A 305 -3.15 20.74 -6.28
C VAL A 305 -4.38 21.62 -6.03
N ASP A 306 -4.27 22.93 -6.28
CA ASP A 306 -5.39 23.86 -6.11
C ASP A 306 -6.57 23.54 -7.04
N ALA A 307 -6.32 23.13 -8.29
CA ALA A 307 -7.37 22.76 -9.24
C ALA A 307 -8.08 21.44 -8.87
N VAL A 308 -7.35 20.50 -8.27
CA VAL A 308 -7.90 19.18 -7.94
C VAL A 308 -8.56 19.17 -6.56
N GLY A 309 -7.98 19.79 -5.52
CA GLY A 309 -8.53 19.72 -4.17
C GLY A 309 -8.53 18.31 -3.61
N TYR A 310 -7.33 17.77 -3.33
CA TYR A 310 -7.17 16.38 -2.88
C TYR A 310 -7.73 16.15 -1.47
N ALA A 311 -8.50 15.07 -1.31
CA ALA A 311 -9.02 14.65 -0.01
C ALA A 311 -7.92 14.05 0.89
N GLN A 312 -6.91 13.45 0.26
CA GLN A 312 -5.70 12.95 0.88
C GLN A 312 -4.59 12.96 -0.16
N ALA A 313 -3.36 13.31 0.18
CA ALA A 313 -2.25 13.02 -0.72
C ALA A 313 -0.96 12.82 0.06
N PHE A 314 0.03 12.23 -0.58
CA PHE A 314 1.36 12.04 -0.03
C PHE A 314 2.36 12.87 -0.84
N SER A 315 3.33 13.44 -0.14
CA SER A 315 4.37 14.26 -0.76
C SER A 315 5.72 13.85 -0.21
N PHE A 316 6.69 13.75 -1.12
CA PHE A 316 8.04 13.26 -0.84
C PHE A 316 9.06 14.16 -1.53
N LYS A 317 10.24 14.26 -0.95
CA LYS A 317 11.42 14.73 -1.68
C LYS A 317 11.87 13.64 -2.64
N TYR A 318 12.34 14.02 -3.81
CA TYR A 318 13.08 13.10 -4.66
C TYR A 318 14.23 12.48 -3.87
N SER A 319 14.45 11.18 -4.08
CA SER A 319 15.51 10.44 -3.43
C SER A 319 16.12 9.53 -4.48
N PRO A 320 17.37 9.78 -4.90
CA PRO A 320 18.00 8.98 -5.94
C PRO A 320 18.08 7.53 -5.47
N ARG A 321 17.88 6.62 -6.42
CA ARG A 321 17.91 5.19 -6.19
C ARG A 321 18.95 4.56 -7.10
N PRO A 322 19.95 3.85 -6.56
CA PRO A 322 20.92 3.15 -7.39
C PRO A 322 20.24 2.29 -8.46
N GLY A 323 20.70 2.42 -9.70
CA GLY A 323 20.16 1.69 -10.85
C GLY A 323 18.95 2.31 -11.56
N THR A 324 18.36 3.40 -11.04
CA THR A 324 17.28 4.10 -11.76
C THR A 324 17.82 5.18 -12.69
N PRO A 325 17.21 5.42 -13.87
CA PRO A 325 17.68 6.46 -14.79
C PRO A 325 17.78 7.86 -14.17
N ALA A 326 16.86 8.22 -13.28
CA ALA A 326 16.85 9.53 -12.64
C ALA A 326 18.05 9.74 -11.69
N ALA A 327 18.62 8.67 -11.13
CA ALA A 327 19.73 8.78 -10.18
C ALA A 327 21.02 9.34 -10.82
N THR A 328 21.12 9.29 -12.15
CA THR A 328 22.25 9.82 -12.92
C THR A 328 21.89 11.04 -13.76
N MET A 329 20.66 11.58 -13.61
CA MET A 329 20.25 12.80 -14.32
C MET A 329 20.93 14.04 -13.73
N GLU A 330 21.26 14.99 -14.61
CA GLU A 330 21.76 16.30 -14.20
C GLU A 330 20.63 17.21 -13.66
N GLY A 331 21.01 18.32 -13.03
CA GLY A 331 20.08 19.31 -12.50
C GLY A 331 19.58 18.98 -11.09
N GLU A 332 20.47 18.51 -10.20
CA GLU A 332 20.14 18.31 -8.80
C GLU A 332 19.55 19.59 -8.17
N VAL A 333 18.45 19.43 -7.45
CA VAL A 333 17.80 20.52 -6.73
C VAL A 333 18.38 20.58 -5.32
N PRO A 334 18.88 21.74 -4.85
CA PRO A 334 19.46 21.86 -3.51
C PRO A 334 18.48 21.43 -2.42
N ALA A 335 18.99 20.77 -1.38
CA ALA A 335 18.17 20.22 -0.30
C ALA A 335 17.28 21.28 0.35
N GLU A 336 17.81 22.48 0.61
CA GLU A 336 17.04 23.59 1.18
C GLU A 336 15.83 24.01 0.30
N VAL A 337 15.97 23.93 -1.02
CA VAL A 337 14.88 24.21 -1.97
C VAL A 337 13.85 23.09 -1.92
N MET A 338 14.28 21.82 -1.89
CA MET A 338 13.37 20.68 -1.74
C MET A 338 12.58 20.73 -0.43
N ASP A 339 13.22 21.16 0.65
CA ASP A 339 12.60 21.36 1.97
C ASP A 339 11.53 22.44 1.93
N ALA A 340 11.85 23.61 1.36
CA ALA A 340 10.90 24.70 1.20
C ALA A 340 9.69 24.30 0.33
N ARG A 341 9.96 23.64 -0.82
CA ARG A 341 8.91 23.12 -1.73
C ARG A 341 8.03 22.08 -1.05
N LEU A 342 8.62 21.13 -0.32
CA LEU A 342 7.86 20.11 0.40
C LEU A 342 6.93 20.74 1.44
N GLN A 343 7.43 21.69 2.24
CA GLN A 343 6.61 22.35 3.26
C GLN A 343 5.45 23.14 2.64
N ALA A 344 5.70 23.88 1.56
CA ALA A 344 4.67 24.61 0.84
C ALA A 344 3.60 23.67 0.26
N LEU A 345 4.02 22.58 -0.37
CA LEU A 345 3.12 21.56 -0.91
C LEU A 345 2.30 20.87 0.19
N GLN A 346 2.93 20.49 1.31
CA GLN A 346 2.24 19.90 2.46
C GLN A 346 1.21 20.84 3.08
N ALA A 347 1.49 22.15 3.11
CA ALA A 347 0.53 23.13 3.59
C ALA A 347 -0.71 23.21 2.69
N ALA A 348 -0.54 23.21 1.36
CA ALA A 348 -1.66 23.19 0.41
C ALA A 348 -2.48 21.89 0.50
N LEU A 349 -1.81 20.73 0.49
CA LEU A 349 -2.47 19.43 0.65
C LEU A 349 -3.22 19.31 1.98
N GLY A 350 -2.64 19.82 3.07
CA GLY A 350 -3.27 19.83 4.39
C GLY A 350 -4.50 20.76 4.45
N ARG A 351 -4.45 21.90 3.76
CA ARG A 351 -5.59 22.80 3.61
C ARG A 351 -6.74 22.10 2.88
N ASP A 352 -6.46 21.41 1.78
CA ASP A 352 -7.48 20.72 0.97
C ASP A 352 -8.06 19.49 1.70
N GLN A 353 -7.21 18.70 2.37
CA GLN A 353 -7.66 17.60 3.23
C GLN A 353 -8.59 18.09 4.35
N LYS A 354 -8.23 19.20 5.00
CA LYS A 354 -9.08 19.82 6.02
C LYS A 354 -10.40 20.30 5.41
N ALA A 355 -10.38 20.94 4.25
CA ALA A 355 -11.58 21.39 3.56
C ALA A 355 -12.52 20.22 3.21
N PHE A 356 -11.97 19.10 2.71
CA PHE A 356 -12.74 17.88 2.46
C PHE A 356 -13.36 17.32 3.75
N ASN A 357 -12.61 17.24 4.84
CA ASN A 357 -13.15 16.77 6.12
C ASN A 357 -14.25 17.68 6.66
N VAL A 358 -14.08 19.01 6.58
CA VAL A 358 -15.10 19.98 7.00
C VAL A 358 -16.35 19.86 6.12
N ALA A 359 -16.21 19.66 4.82
CA ALA A 359 -17.34 19.46 3.90
C ALA A 359 -18.06 18.11 4.09
N SER A 360 -17.45 17.15 4.80
CA SER A 360 -18.08 15.90 5.20
C SER A 360 -18.94 16.01 6.45
N VAL A 361 -18.80 17.07 7.25
CA VAL A 361 -19.58 17.27 8.48
C VAL A 361 -21.09 17.37 8.13
N GLY A 362 -21.92 16.72 8.94
CA GLY A 362 -23.37 16.59 8.74
C GLY A 362 -23.78 15.50 7.75
N ARG A 363 -22.84 14.88 7.02
CA ARG A 363 -23.17 13.77 6.12
C ARG A 363 -23.41 12.48 6.90
N THR A 364 -24.38 11.69 6.45
CA THR A 364 -24.62 10.34 6.95
C THR A 364 -23.92 9.32 6.07
N CYS A 365 -23.16 8.40 6.66
CA CYS A 365 -22.51 7.31 5.93
C CYS A 365 -22.33 6.07 6.81
N ALA A 366 -22.10 4.92 6.19
CA ALA A 366 -21.65 3.73 6.94
C ALA A 366 -20.16 3.87 7.29
N VAL A 367 -19.78 3.51 8.51
CA VAL A 367 -18.39 3.42 8.97
C VAL A 367 -18.07 1.98 9.31
N LEU A 368 -17.02 1.43 8.70
CA LEU A 368 -16.51 0.10 9.01
C LEU A 368 -15.62 0.19 10.25
N VAL A 369 -16.03 -0.44 11.36
CA VAL A 369 -15.27 -0.45 12.61
C VAL A 369 -14.07 -1.40 12.50
N GLU A 370 -12.86 -0.88 12.76
CA GLU A 370 -11.61 -1.63 12.58
C GLU A 370 -10.96 -2.02 13.91
N ARG A 371 -11.07 -1.15 14.93
CA ARG A 371 -10.36 -1.34 16.19
C ARG A 371 -10.94 -0.50 17.32
N ARG A 372 -10.57 -0.86 18.55
CA ARG A 372 -10.81 -0.03 19.74
C ARG A 372 -9.91 1.21 19.72
N GLY A 373 -10.46 2.32 20.19
CA GLY A 373 -9.76 3.58 20.43
C GLY A 373 -8.99 3.58 21.75
N LYS A 374 -8.44 4.74 22.11
CA LYS A 374 -7.67 4.91 23.36
C LYS A 374 -8.56 5.26 24.56
N LEU A 375 -9.72 5.88 24.30
CA LEU A 375 -10.66 6.30 25.35
C LEU A 375 -11.68 5.18 25.65
N PRO A 376 -12.23 5.13 26.89
CA PRO A 376 -13.30 4.19 27.24
C PRO A 376 -14.50 4.30 26.28
N GLY A 377 -14.95 3.16 25.74
CA GLY A 377 -16.06 3.10 24.79
C GLY A 377 -15.77 3.69 23.41
N GLN A 378 -14.53 4.08 23.12
CA GLN A 378 -14.17 4.64 21.81
C GLN A 378 -13.83 3.53 20.81
N TRP A 379 -14.34 3.70 19.59
CA TRP A 379 -14.07 2.84 18.44
C TRP A 379 -13.54 3.68 17.29
N LEU A 380 -12.69 3.07 16.47
CA LEU A 380 -12.12 3.68 15.27
C LEU A 380 -12.52 2.87 14.05
N GLY A 381 -12.96 3.56 13.01
CA GLY A 381 -13.32 2.98 11.74
C GLY A 381 -13.05 3.90 10.56
N LYS A 382 -13.44 3.44 9.38
CA LYS A 382 -13.25 4.17 8.12
C LYS A 382 -14.57 4.51 7.45
N SER A 383 -14.72 5.76 7.01
CA SER A 383 -15.81 6.19 6.12
C SER A 383 -15.64 5.59 4.72
N PRO A 384 -16.62 5.73 3.82
CA PRO A 384 -16.48 5.33 2.41
C PRO A 384 -15.26 6.00 1.74
N TRP A 385 -14.87 7.20 2.17
CA TRP A 385 -13.76 7.99 1.63
C TRP A 385 -12.41 7.78 2.35
N LEU A 386 -12.26 6.72 3.15
CA LEU A 386 -11.07 6.41 3.98
C LEU A 386 -10.73 7.42 5.09
N GLN A 387 -11.61 8.37 5.36
CA GLN A 387 -11.46 9.26 6.52
C GLN A 387 -11.54 8.42 7.80
N SER A 388 -10.66 8.72 8.76
CA SER A 388 -10.72 8.09 10.08
C SER A 388 -11.90 8.66 10.86
N VAL A 389 -12.81 7.80 11.29
CA VAL A 389 -13.95 8.22 12.11
C VAL A 389 -13.84 7.57 13.48
N HIS A 390 -14.00 8.37 14.53
CA HIS A 390 -14.06 7.87 15.90
C HIS A 390 -15.49 7.95 16.43
N LEU A 391 -15.95 6.87 17.06
CA LEU A 391 -17.30 6.68 17.56
C LEU A 391 -17.24 6.35 19.05
N LEU A 392 -18.28 6.74 19.80
CA LEU A 392 -18.48 6.29 21.18
C LEU A 392 -19.66 5.33 21.24
N GLY A 393 -19.54 4.28 22.05
CA GLY A 393 -20.61 3.31 22.28
C GLY A 393 -20.10 1.88 22.37
N ASP A 394 -21.01 0.93 22.23
CA ASP A 394 -20.69 -0.49 22.16
C ASP A 394 -20.84 -0.97 20.72
N HIS A 395 -19.70 -1.31 20.11
CA HIS A 395 -19.60 -1.74 18.72
C HIS A 395 -18.68 -2.96 18.65
N ALA A 396 -18.69 -3.68 17.53
CA ALA A 396 -17.73 -4.75 17.28
C ALA A 396 -16.90 -4.49 16.01
N ILE A 397 -15.68 -5.03 16.02
CA ILE A 397 -14.82 -5.02 14.82
C ILE A 397 -15.58 -5.69 13.67
N GLY A 398 -15.57 -5.06 12.50
CA GLY A 398 -16.29 -5.53 11.31
C GLY A 398 -17.74 -5.06 11.21
N ASN A 399 -18.29 -4.36 12.21
CA ASN A 399 -19.59 -3.74 12.07
C ASN A 399 -19.53 -2.58 11.09
N LEU A 400 -20.57 -2.47 10.25
CA LEU A 400 -20.88 -1.25 9.49
C LEU A 400 -21.92 -0.47 10.28
N VAL A 401 -21.48 0.64 10.86
CA VAL A 401 -22.34 1.50 11.68
C VAL A 401 -22.73 2.71 10.85
N THR A 402 -24.03 2.97 10.71
CA THR A 402 -24.49 4.22 10.10
C THR A 402 -24.26 5.36 11.06
N VAL A 403 -23.53 6.38 10.62
CA VAL A 403 -23.12 7.52 11.46
C VAL A 403 -23.41 8.83 10.74
N GLU A 404 -23.79 9.83 11.52
CA GLU A 404 -23.68 11.23 11.10
C GLU A 404 -22.27 11.71 11.46
N LEU A 405 -21.56 12.26 10.47
CA LEU A 405 -20.21 12.79 10.65
C LEU A 405 -20.29 14.15 11.38
N GLY A 406 -19.65 14.25 12.53
CA GLY A 406 -19.56 15.47 13.33
C GLY A 406 -18.20 16.16 13.15
N ASP A 407 -17.73 16.82 14.21
CA ASP A 407 -16.51 17.64 14.22
C ASP A 407 -15.33 16.98 13.50
N ALA A 408 -14.70 17.78 12.63
CA ALA A 408 -13.60 17.37 11.79
C ALA A 408 -12.28 18.00 12.25
N THR A 409 -11.25 17.16 12.38
CA THR A 409 -9.86 17.58 12.46
C THR A 409 -9.17 17.31 11.12
N LEU A 410 -7.86 17.60 11.02
CA LEU A 410 -7.08 17.22 9.84
C LEU A 410 -7.04 15.70 9.63
N SER A 411 -6.97 14.92 10.71
CA SER A 411 -6.67 13.47 10.65
C SER A 411 -7.85 12.56 10.98
N SER A 412 -8.94 13.10 11.53
CA SER A 412 -10.12 12.32 11.90
C SER A 412 -11.39 13.16 12.03
N LEU A 413 -12.54 12.49 11.97
CA LEU A 413 -13.86 13.04 12.28
C LEU A 413 -14.47 12.34 13.48
N ALA A 414 -15.25 13.05 14.28
CA ALA A 414 -16.20 12.46 15.19
C ALA A 414 -17.36 11.85 14.40
N GLY A 415 -17.92 10.75 14.88
CA GLY A 415 -19.16 10.20 14.31
C GLY A 415 -20.15 9.89 15.41
N ARG A 416 -21.42 10.19 15.12
CA ARG A 416 -22.55 9.88 15.99
C ARG A 416 -23.35 8.74 15.36
N ALA A 417 -23.35 7.57 15.99
CA ALA A 417 -24.12 6.44 15.52
C ALA A 417 -25.62 6.81 15.46
N ILE A 418 -26.24 6.55 14.31
CA ILE A 418 -27.68 6.70 14.13
C ILE A 418 -28.29 5.33 14.39
N VAL A 419 -28.92 5.19 15.56
CA VAL A 419 -29.74 4.01 15.84
C VAL A 419 -31.02 4.17 15.02
N ALA A 420 -31.29 3.23 14.12
CA ALA A 420 -32.59 3.18 13.46
C ALA A 420 -33.67 3.11 14.54
N LYS A 421 -34.56 4.10 14.62
CA LYS A 421 -35.79 3.93 15.40
C LYS A 421 -36.48 2.72 14.82
N ALA A 422 -36.69 1.69 15.64
CA ALA A 422 -37.53 0.55 15.26
C ALA A 422 -38.87 1.11 14.76
N ALA A 423 -39.21 0.80 13.52
CA ALA A 423 -40.47 1.16 12.89
C ALA A 423 -41.61 0.29 13.44
#